data_AF-A0A1Y1JRM5-F1
#
_entry.id   AF-A0A1Y1JRM5-F1
#
_cell.length_a   1.000
_cell.length_b   1.000
_cell.length_c   1.000
_cell.angle_alpha   90.00
_cell.angle_beta   90.00
_cell.angle_gamma   90.00
#
_symmetry.space_group_name_H-M   'P 1'
#
loop_
_entity.id
_entity.type
_entity.pdbx_description
1 polymer ?
#
loop_
_entity_poly.entity_id
_entity_poly.type
_entity_poly.pdbx_seq_one_letter_code
_entity_poly.pdbx_strand_id
1 'polypeptide(L)'
;MGSSITVNQDFNFKDIFPGCRNTFKNFFWNSQYVWKQINRYSPVCRFFGHNVNLSYSQIYFNDDCVILGAYLEYINGKNGKDNTFNITSNCYYFFYKLKDLVKLYEAKCDTAKDCYEKLKKRQQGVNTITLPNVCDNKDVEKFDNSIYHVMKYLDKLYENFETLRTFSNQRNINQSRIKARECEKNYKNLLEISKRSSNVSLTNLLKEYRKSYDQIINEIKDHEERQKMTQVASTGNEAGVVLLTFSILIIMFILFKVKRKFNFYTRYGICLQRKPRKLRRIISKKYNEHLNLMDSIEKTRNDSIYKKYKISYGIDDYA
;
A
#
# COMPACT_ATOMS: atom_id res chain seq x y z
N MET A 1 -23.23 -4.56 -11.18
CA MET A 1 -23.46 -3.37 -12.04
C MET A 1 -22.41 -3.31 -13.15
N GLY A 2 -22.42 -4.28 -14.08
CA GLY A 2 -21.50 -4.34 -15.25
C GLY A 2 -22.23 -4.28 -16.59
N SER A 3 -23.49 -3.84 -16.58
CA SER A 3 -24.38 -3.84 -17.73
C SER A 3 -23.90 -2.82 -18.77
N SER A 4 -23.66 -3.32 -19.99
CA SER A 4 -23.48 -2.62 -21.28
C SER A 4 -22.27 -1.70 -21.54
N ILE A 5 -21.17 -1.76 -20.78
CA ILE A 5 -19.97 -0.99 -21.18
C ILE A 5 -19.38 -1.57 -22.47
N THR A 6 -19.40 -0.77 -23.54
CA THR A 6 -18.72 -1.01 -24.81
C THR A 6 -17.82 0.19 -25.10
N VAL A 7 -16.57 -0.06 -25.47
CA VAL A 7 -15.58 0.98 -25.82
C VAL A 7 -15.28 0.95 -27.30
N ASN A 8 -14.78 2.06 -27.84
CA ASN A 8 -14.29 2.14 -29.20
C ASN A 8 -13.20 1.08 -29.46
N GLN A 9 -13.29 0.37 -30.58
CA GLN A 9 -12.35 -0.67 -30.99
C GLN A 9 -10.91 -0.16 -31.19
N ASP A 10 -10.78 1.10 -31.61
CA ASP A 10 -9.51 1.71 -31.99
C ASP A 10 -8.81 2.42 -30.82
N PHE A 11 -9.45 2.52 -29.66
CA PHE A 11 -8.83 3.18 -28.50
C PHE A 11 -7.66 2.34 -27.96
N ASN A 12 -6.47 2.94 -27.89
CA ASN A 12 -5.25 2.23 -27.51
C ASN A 12 -4.99 2.29 -25.99
N PHE A 13 -5.47 1.29 -25.26
CA PHE A 13 -5.20 1.15 -23.82
C PHE A 13 -3.77 0.70 -23.49
N LYS A 14 -3.15 -0.08 -24.37
CA LYS A 14 -1.81 -0.66 -24.19
C LYS A 14 -0.72 0.42 -24.09
N ASP A 15 -0.84 1.49 -24.87
CA ASP A 15 0.15 2.57 -24.81
C ASP A 15 -0.03 3.46 -23.56
N ILE A 16 -1.15 3.31 -22.84
CA ILE A 16 -1.45 4.08 -21.63
C ILE A 16 -1.08 3.26 -20.38
N PHE A 17 -1.41 1.98 -20.33
CA PHE A 17 -1.19 1.13 -19.16
C PHE A 17 -0.11 0.06 -19.40
N PRO A 18 0.72 -0.25 -18.39
CA PRO A 18 0.83 0.42 -17.09
C PRO A 18 1.67 1.72 -17.13
N GLY A 19 2.23 2.07 -18.30
CA GLY A 19 3.26 3.11 -18.45
C GLY A 19 2.90 4.50 -17.91
N CYS A 20 1.79 5.09 -18.38
CA CYS A 20 1.36 6.42 -17.94
C CYS A 20 0.93 6.43 -16.47
N ARG A 21 0.27 5.35 -16.00
CA ARG A 21 -0.06 5.17 -14.58
C ARG A 21 1.19 5.20 -13.71
N ASN A 22 2.20 4.42 -14.08
CA ASN A 22 3.44 4.34 -13.32
C ASN A 22 4.20 5.66 -13.38
N THR A 23 4.20 6.33 -14.53
CA THR A 23 4.75 7.69 -14.67
C THR A 23 4.08 8.67 -13.71
N PHE A 24 2.75 8.72 -13.69
CA PHE A 24 1.98 9.58 -12.77
C PHE A 24 2.26 9.27 -11.30
N LYS A 25 2.27 7.97 -10.94
CA LYS A 25 2.56 7.53 -9.57
C LYS A 25 3.98 7.91 -9.15
N ASN A 26 4.99 7.62 -9.98
CA ASN A 26 6.39 7.95 -9.69
C ASN A 26 6.60 9.47 -9.59
N PHE A 27 5.92 10.23 -10.44
CA PHE A 27 5.89 11.69 -10.35
C PHE A 27 5.31 12.16 -9.02
N PHE A 28 4.16 11.61 -8.59
CA PHE A 28 3.50 11.95 -7.34
C PHE A 28 4.41 11.70 -6.12
N TRP A 29 5.11 10.56 -6.07
CA TRP A 29 6.00 10.24 -4.96
C TRP A 29 7.31 11.06 -4.97
N ASN A 30 7.70 11.62 -6.11
CA ASN A 30 8.86 12.50 -6.19
C ASN A 30 8.46 13.93 -5.79
N SER A 31 8.21 14.10 -4.49
CA SER A 31 7.60 15.29 -3.87
C SER A 31 8.27 16.61 -4.27
N GLN A 32 9.57 16.61 -4.56
CA GLN A 32 10.31 17.83 -4.91
C GLN A 32 9.72 18.57 -6.13
N TYR A 33 9.16 17.85 -7.09
CA TYR A 33 8.51 18.48 -8.25
C TYR A 33 7.17 19.09 -7.88
N VAL A 34 6.37 18.38 -7.08
CA VAL A 34 5.04 18.83 -6.67
C VAL A 34 5.16 20.07 -5.78
N TRP A 35 6.08 20.08 -4.80
CA TRP A 35 6.24 21.20 -3.86
C TRP A 35 6.45 22.56 -4.53
N LYS A 36 7.28 22.63 -5.57
CA LYS A 36 7.51 23.88 -6.31
C LYS A 36 6.27 24.35 -7.08
N GLN A 37 5.37 23.43 -7.41
CA GLN A 37 4.17 23.70 -8.18
C GLN A 37 2.94 23.98 -7.30
N ILE A 38 2.95 23.59 -6.03
CA ILE A 38 1.84 23.85 -5.08
C ILE A 38 1.43 25.32 -5.10
N ASN A 39 2.38 26.23 -4.89
CA ASN A 39 2.08 27.66 -4.85
C ASN A 39 1.61 28.22 -6.19
N ARG A 40 2.06 27.63 -7.30
CA ARG A 40 1.77 28.09 -8.66
C ARG A 40 0.39 27.62 -9.15
N TYR A 41 0.02 26.39 -8.84
CA TYR A 41 -1.23 25.77 -9.27
C TYR A 41 -2.38 25.95 -8.27
N SER A 42 -2.12 26.26 -6.99
CA SER A 42 -3.19 26.48 -6.00
C SER A 42 -4.21 27.54 -6.42
N PRO A 43 -3.83 28.72 -6.96
CA PRO A 43 -4.81 29.69 -7.45
C PRO A 43 -5.64 29.12 -8.61
N VAL A 44 -5.01 28.46 -9.58
CA VAL A 44 -5.70 27.80 -10.71
C VAL A 44 -6.72 26.79 -10.20
N CYS A 45 -6.32 25.94 -9.25
CA CYS A 45 -7.15 24.86 -8.74
C CYS A 45 -8.33 25.36 -7.90
N ARG A 46 -8.13 26.42 -7.13
CA ARG A 46 -9.24 27.13 -6.47
C ARG A 46 -10.26 27.64 -7.49
N PHE A 47 -9.82 28.28 -8.56
CA PHE A 47 -10.72 28.75 -9.62
C PHE A 47 -11.39 27.62 -10.37
N PHE A 48 -10.65 26.55 -10.66
CA PHE A 48 -11.21 25.38 -11.27
C PHE A 48 -12.34 24.81 -10.43
N GLY A 49 -12.15 24.69 -9.10
CA GLY A 49 -13.19 24.26 -8.17
C GLY A 49 -14.46 25.09 -8.25
N HIS A 50 -14.33 26.42 -8.35
CA HIS A 50 -15.47 27.31 -8.58
C HIS A 50 -16.13 27.06 -9.95
N ASN A 51 -15.34 26.93 -11.01
CA ASN A 51 -15.82 26.71 -12.39
C ASN A 51 -16.58 25.39 -12.56
N VAL A 52 -16.29 24.39 -11.72
CA VAL A 52 -17.01 23.10 -11.70
C VAL A 52 -18.10 23.05 -10.63
N ASN A 53 -18.47 24.17 -9.98
CA ASN A 53 -19.48 24.21 -8.92
C ASN A 53 -19.22 23.18 -7.81
N LEU A 54 -17.97 23.10 -7.32
CA LEU A 54 -17.60 22.20 -6.24
C LEU A 54 -18.50 22.41 -5.02
N SER A 55 -19.18 21.36 -4.58
CA SER A 55 -20.15 21.40 -3.49
C SER A 55 -19.48 21.40 -2.11
N TYR A 56 -18.42 20.60 -1.92
CA TYR A 56 -17.76 20.40 -0.63
C TYR A 56 -16.24 20.21 -0.75
N SER A 57 -15.52 20.49 0.35
CA SER A 57 -14.09 20.18 0.54
C SER A 57 -13.11 20.77 -0.50
N GLN A 58 -13.03 22.09 -0.55
CA GLN A 58 -12.06 22.80 -1.39
C GLN A 58 -10.60 22.41 -1.13
N ILE A 59 -10.24 22.03 0.10
CA ILE A 59 -8.85 21.73 0.46
C ILE A 59 -8.36 20.46 -0.24
N TYR A 60 -9.01 19.31 -0.04
CA TYR A 60 -8.58 18.05 -0.65
C TYR A 60 -8.69 18.08 -2.19
N PHE A 61 -9.74 18.70 -2.72
CA PHE A 61 -9.87 18.91 -4.16
C PHE A 61 -8.70 19.74 -4.72
N ASN A 62 -8.29 20.79 -4.01
CA ASN A 62 -7.19 21.64 -4.42
C ASN A 62 -5.85 20.88 -4.43
N ASP A 63 -5.59 20.05 -3.43
CA ASP A 63 -4.37 19.23 -3.37
C ASP A 63 -4.29 18.26 -4.54
N ASP A 64 -5.37 17.51 -4.81
CA ASP A 64 -5.45 16.59 -5.94
C ASP A 64 -5.34 17.32 -7.30
N CYS A 65 -6.00 18.48 -7.43
CA CYS A 65 -5.91 19.31 -8.63
C CYS A 65 -4.48 19.82 -8.86
N VAL A 66 -3.78 20.25 -7.81
CA VAL A 66 -2.39 20.73 -7.92
C VAL A 66 -1.48 19.64 -8.45
N ILE A 67 -1.67 18.39 -8.00
CA ILE A 67 -0.92 17.24 -8.50
C ILE A 67 -1.18 17.03 -10.00
N LEU A 68 -2.43 17.15 -10.44
CA LEU A 68 -2.77 17.04 -11.87
C LEU A 68 -2.18 18.17 -12.71
N GLY A 69 -2.24 19.42 -12.22
CA GLY A 69 -1.62 20.56 -12.88
C GLY A 69 -0.10 20.37 -13.01
N ALA A 70 0.55 19.91 -11.95
CA ALA A 70 1.98 19.63 -11.96
C ALA A 70 2.34 18.45 -12.90
N TYR A 71 1.47 17.45 -13.02
CA TYR A 71 1.64 16.36 -14.00
C TYR A 71 1.51 16.88 -15.44
N LEU A 72 0.60 17.81 -15.72
CA LEU A 72 0.49 18.46 -17.03
C LEU A 72 1.78 19.23 -17.38
N GLU A 73 2.38 19.93 -16.42
CA GLU A 73 3.68 20.57 -16.57
C GLU A 73 4.79 19.56 -16.89
N TYR A 74 4.77 18.40 -16.21
CA TYR A 74 5.71 17.32 -16.48
C TYR A 74 5.59 16.78 -17.92
N ILE A 75 4.36 16.56 -18.40
CA ILE A 75 4.09 16.15 -19.79
C ILE A 75 4.64 17.21 -20.76
N ASN A 76 4.38 18.49 -20.48
CA ASN A 76 4.89 19.60 -21.29
C ASN A 76 6.42 19.65 -21.32
N GLY A 77 7.07 19.46 -20.18
CA GLY A 77 8.52 19.47 -20.07
C GLY A 77 9.22 18.33 -20.83
N LYS A 78 8.50 17.24 -21.12
CA LYS A 78 8.96 16.09 -21.91
C LYS A 78 8.69 16.24 -23.41
N ASN A 79 7.80 17.15 -23.81
CA ASN A 79 7.49 17.40 -25.21
C ASN A 79 8.74 17.84 -25.98
N GLY A 80 9.06 17.11 -27.06
CA GLY A 80 10.23 17.37 -27.91
C GLY A 80 11.60 16.99 -27.32
N LYS A 81 11.68 16.57 -26.05
CA LYS A 81 12.95 16.19 -25.40
C LYS A 81 13.18 14.68 -25.32
N ASP A 82 12.11 13.92 -25.27
CA ASP A 82 12.14 12.47 -25.08
C ASP A 82 11.26 11.81 -26.16
N ASN A 83 11.90 11.27 -27.19
CA ASN A 83 11.21 10.62 -28.31
C ASN A 83 10.51 9.31 -27.90
N THR A 84 10.87 8.74 -26.76
CA THR A 84 10.19 7.56 -26.20
C THR A 84 8.94 7.93 -25.40
N PHE A 85 8.81 9.20 -25.02
CA PHE A 85 7.69 9.68 -24.22
C PHE A 85 6.45 9.92 -25.09
N ASN A 86 5.48 9.01 -24.99
CA ASN A 86 4.21 9.14 -25.69
C ASN A 86 3.32 10.21 -25.04
N ILE A 87 3.38 11.44 -25.55
CA ILE A 87 2.59 12.58 -25.06
C ILE A 87 1.10 12.30 -25.15
N THR A 88 0.63 11.70 -26.25
CA THR A 88 -0.79 11.42 -26.48
C THR A 88 -1.34 10.50 -25.40
N SER A 89 -0.65 9.40 -25.09
CA SER A 89 -1.07 8.46 -24.04
C SER A 89 -1.09 9.09 -22.65
N ASN A 90 -0.08 9.92 -22.33
CA ASN A 90 -0.03 10.63 -21.05
C ASN A 90 -1.14 11.70 -20.94
N CYS A 91 -1.48 12.39 -22.03
CA CYS A 91 -2.63 13.30 -22.06
C CYS A 91 -3.95 12.55 -21.82
N TYR A 92 -4.17 11.38 -22.44
CA TYR A 92 -5.36 10.56 -22.13
C TYR A 92 -5.42 10.14 -20.66
N TYR A 93 -4.28 9.78 -20.08
CA TYR A 93 -4.20 9.46 -18.66
C TYR A 93 -4.51 10.68 -17.77
N PHE A 94 -4.01 11.86 -18.14
CA PHE A 94 -4.34 13.13 -17.48
C PHE A 94 -5.85 13.40 -17.55
N PHE A 95 -6.50 13.27 -18.72
CA PHE A 95 -7.95 13.47 -18.86
C PHE A 95 -8.76 12.48 -18.03
N TYR A 96 -8.33 11.21 -17.97
CA TYR A 96 -8.90 10.23 -17.06
C TYR A 96 -8.86 10.69 -15.61
N LYS A 97 -7.68 11.12 -15.14
CA LYS A 97 -7.52 11.58 -13.75
C LYS A 97 -8.25 12.88 -13.45
N LEU A 98 -8.30 13.82 -14.40
CA LEU A 98 -9.09 15.05 -14.26
C LEU A 98 -10.59 14.74 -14.11
N LYS A 99 -11.11 13.82 -14.93
CA LYS A 99 -12.51 13.40 -14.83
C LYS A 99 -12.79 12.61 -13.57
N ASP A 100 -11.85 11.76 -13.12
CA ASP A 100 -11.97 11.03 -11.86
C ASP A 100 -11.98 11.98 -10.66
N LEU A 101 -11.13 13.00 -10.67
CA LEU A 101 -11.11 14.08 -9.67
C LEU A 101 -12.47 14.77 -9.59
N VAL A 102 -13.01 15.26 -10.71
CA VAL A 102 -14.30 15.97 -10.70
C VAL A 102 -15.44 15.07 -10.20
N LYS A 103 -15.45 13.78 -10.60
CA LYS A 103 -16.44 12.82 -10.11
C LYS A 103 -16.29 12.49 -8.62
N LEU A 104 -15.06 12.40 -8.11
CA LEU A 104 -14.79 12.08 -6.71
C LEU A 104 -15.40 13.12 -5.76
N TYR A 105 -15.42 14.39 -6.16
CA TYR A 105 -15.95 15.50 -5.38
C TYR A 105 -17.32 16.00 -5.87
N GLU A 106 -18.06 15.17 -6.63
CA GLU A 106 -19.42 15.46 -7.10
C GLU A 106 -19.56 16.80 -7.85
N ALA A 107 -18.49 17.26 -8.49
CA ALA A 107 -18.46 18.51 -9.22
C ALA A 107 -19.00 18.34 -10.67
N LYS A 108 -19.35 19.46 -11.31
CA LYS A 108 -20.04 19.51 -12.60
C LYS A 108 -19.07 19.71 -13.77
N CYS A 109 -18.78 18.63 -14.48
CA CYS A 109 -18.31 18.67 -15.86
C CYS A 109 -18.84 17.49 -16.69
N ASP A 110 -19.20 17.76 -17.95
CA ASP A 110 -19.93 16.78 -18.78
C ASP A 110 -18.97 15.83 -19.51
N THR A 111 -17.93 16.41 -20.12
CA THR A 111 -16.94 15.70 -20.93
C THR A 111 -15.53 16.03 -20.45
N ALA A 112 -14.53 15.20 -20.76
CA ALA A 112 -13.15 15.50 -20.39
C ALA A 112 -12.66 16.83 -20.99
N LYS A 113 -13.13 17.17 -22.20
CA LYS A 113 -12.88 18.45 -22.85
C LYS A 113 -13.48 19.61 -22.06
N ASP A 114 -14.74 19.51 -21.64
CA ASP A 114 -15.39 20.52 -20.78
C ASP A 114 -14.64 20.70 -19.45
N CYS A 115 -14.26 19.61 -18.77
CA CYS A 115 -13.50 19.70 -17.52
C CYS A 115 -12.16 20.44 -17.74
N TYR A 116 -11.47 20.15 -18.85
CA TYR A 116 -10.17 20.76 -19.15
C TYR A 116 -10.27 22.23 -19.56
N GLU A 117 -11.27 22.60 -20.34
CA GLU A 117 -11.53 24.01 -20.67
C GLU A 117 -11.90 24.81 -19.41
N LYS A 118 -12.70 24.25 -18.50
CA LYS A 118 -12.98 24.85 -17.19
C LYS A 118 -11.72 25.00 -16.31
N LEU A 119 -10.78 24.08 -16.41
CA LEU A 119 -9.48 24.15 -15.72
C LEU A 119 -8.58 25.26 -16.32
N LYS A 120 -8.66 25.50 -17.63
CA LYS A 120 -7.90 26.56 -18.32
C LYS A 120 -8.47 27.96 -18.13
N LYS A 121 -9.76 28.09 -17.81
CA LYS A 121 -10.41 29.38 -17.56
C LYS A 121 -9.71 30.14 -16.44
N ARG A 122 -9.35 31.40 -16.72
CA ARG A 122 -8.72 32.30 -15.75
C ARG A 122 -9.74 33.28 -15.19
N GLN A 123 -9.55 33.67 -13.93
CA GLN A 123 -10.26 34.82 -13.38
C GLN A 123 -9.55 36.10 -13.85
N GLN A 124 -10.33 37.08 -14.34
CA GLN A 124 -9.82 38.40 -14.64
C GLN A 124 -9.27 39.07 -13.38
N GLY A 125 -8.10 39.71 -13.48
CA GLY A 125 -7.47 40.44 -12.38
C GLY A 125 -6.67 39.59 -11.39
N VAL A 126 -6.62 38.26 -11.54
CA VAL A 126 -5.76 37.40 -10.72
C VAL A 126 -4.56 36.93 -11.53
N ASN A 127 -3.36 37.18 -11.01
CA ASN A 127 -2.12 36.69 -11.63
C ASN A 127 -1.97 35.18 -11.41
N THR A 128 -2.53 34.38 -12.33
CA THR A 128 -2.35 32.93 -12.35
C THR A 128 -1.35 32.51 -13.42
N ILE A 129 -0.68 31.38 -13.22
CA ILE A 129 0.14 30.78 -14.27
C ILE A 129 -0.70 30.47 -15.52
N THR A 130 -0.03 30.45 -16.67
CA THR A 130 -0.59 29.91 -17.91
C THR A 130 -0.49 28.39 -17.87
N LEU A 131 -1.62 27.69 -18.01
CA LEU A 131 -1.62 26.24 -18.14
C LEU A 131 -0.95 25.82 -19.45
N PRO A 132 -0.09 24.79 -19.44
CA PRO A 132 0.47 24.24 -20.66
C PRO A 132 -0.64 23.74 -21.60
N ASN A 133 -0.51 24.04 -22.89
CA ASN A 133 -1.44 23.60 -23.95
C ASN A 133 -1.02 22.27 -24.59
N VAL A 134 -0.13 21.50 -23.95
CA VAL A 134 0.45 20.25 -24.51
C VAL A 134 -0.61 19.19 -24.85
N CYS A 135 -1.79 19.25 -24.21
CA CYS A 135 -2.90 18.35 -24.44
C CYS A 135 -4.06 18.95 -25.25
N ASP A 136 -3.95 20.18 -25.76
CA ASP A 136 -5.02 20.87 -26.50
C ASP A 136 -5.34 20.20 -27.86
N ASN A 137 -4.30 19.73 -28.57
CA ASN A 137 -4.42 19.18 -29.92
C ASN A 137 -4.71 17.67 -29.96
N LYS A 138 -5.21 17.09 -28.86
CA LYS A 138 -5.47 15.66 -28.79
C LYS A 138 -6.93 15.40 -29.08
N ASP A 139 -7.23 14.20 -29.58
CA ASP A 139 -8.60 13.72 -29.83
C ASP A 139 -9.35 13.47 -28.50
N VAL A 140 -9.42 14.48 -27.62
CA VAL A 140 -10.12 14.43 -26.31
C VAL A 140 -11.58 14.07 -26.49
N GLU A 141 -12.14 14.40 -27.65
CA GLU A 141 -13.51 14.04 -28.01
C GLU A 141 -13.72 12.53 -28.12
N LYS A 142 -12.67 11.76 -28.41
CA LYS A 142 -12.71 10.28 -28.35
C LYS A 142 -12.79 9.77 -26.91
N PHE A 143 -12.47 10.59 -25.90
CA PHE A 143 -12.51 10.20 -24.49
C PHE A 143 -13.94 10.31 -23.92
N ASP A 144 -14.68 9.21 -23.97
CA ASP A 144 -16.06 9.13 -23.50
C ASP A 144 -16.19 8.56 -22.07
N ASN A 145 -17.43 8.34 -21.62
CA ASN A 145 -17.69 7.71 -20.32
C ASN A 145 -17.27 6.24 -20.27
N SER A 146 -17.40 5.50 -21.36
CA SER A 146 -17.03 4.08 -21.43
C SER A 146 -15.52 3.89 -21.24
N ILE A 147 -14.70 4.70 -21.92
CA ILE A 147 -13.25 4.72 -21.76
C ILE A 147 -12.87 5.08 -20.33
N TYR A 148 -13.48 6.12 -19.74
CA TYR A 148 -13.27 6.46 -18.33
C TYR A 148 -13.50 5.26 -17.41
N HIS A 149 -14.60 4.52 -17.59
CA HIS A 149 -14.89 3.35 -16.76
C HIS A 149 -13.87 2.22 -16.94
N VAL A 150 -13.45 1.94 -18.18
CA VAL A 150 -12.40 0.93 -18.44
C VAL A 150 -11.07 1.35 -17.80
N MET A 151 -10.66 2.61 -17.94
CA MET A 151 -9.44 3.11 -17.32
C MET A 151 -9.50 3.03 -15.79
N LYS A 152 -10.66 3.30 -15.18
CA LYS A 152 -10.86 3.12 -13.73
C LYS A 152 -10.70 1.66 -13.30
N TYR A 153 -11.24 0.72 -14.05
CA TYR A 153 -11.04 -0.72 -13.78
C TYR A 153 -9.58 -1.13 -13.95
N LEU A 154 -8.90 -0.63 -14.99
CA LEU A 154 -7.47 -0.89 -15.22
C LEU A 154 -6.61 -0.33 -14.08
N ASP A 155 -6.87 0.90 -13.64
CA ASP A 155 -6.13 1.52 -12.54
C ASP A 155 -6.29 0.72 -11.24
N LYS A 156 -7.52 0.27 -10.93
CA LYS A 156 -7.79 -0.62 -9.79
C LYS A 156 -7.12 -1.98 -9.94
N LEU A 157 -7.12 -2.56 -11.15
CA LEU A 157 -6.44 -3.83 -11.44
C LEU A 157 -4.95 -3.72 -11.14
N TYR A 158 -4.29 -2.68 -11.66
CA TYR A 158 -2.85 -2.47 -11.45
C TYR A 158 -2.49 -2.06 -10.01
N GLU A 159 -3.35 -1.31 -9.31
CA GLU A 159 -3.19 -1.04 -7.88
C GLU A 159 -3.20 -2.33 -7.05
N ASN A 160 -4.18 -3.20 -7.29
CA ASN A 160 -4.27 -4.50 -6.62
C ASN A 160 -3.09 -5.40 -6.99
N PHE A 161 -2.64 -5.35 -8.24
CA PHE A 161 -1.50 -6.13 -8.72
C PHE A 161 -0.18 -5.71 -8.09
N GLU A 162 0.08 -4.42 -7.96
CA GLU A 162 1.25 -3.91 -7.22
C GLU A 162 1.22 -4.33 -5.76
N THR A 163 0.06 -4.22 -5.13
CA THR A 163 -0.12 -4.63 -3.72
C THR A 163 0.10 -6.14 -3.55
N LEU A 164 -0.42 -6.95 -4.48
CA LEU A 164 -0.18 -8.40 -4.53
C LEU A 164 1.31 -8.70 -4.61
N ARG A 165 2.04 -8.01 -5.48
CA ARG A 165 3.49 -8.15 -5.64
C ARG A 165 4.26 -7.75 -4.36
N THR A 166 3.79 -6.76 -3.63
CA THR A 166 4.40 -6.41 -2.33
C THR A 166 4.19 -7.52 -1.31
N PHE A 167 2.99 -8.08 -1.21
CA PHE A 167 2.69 -9.13 -0.23
C PHE A 167 3.30 -10.50 -0.58
N SER A 168 3.47 -10.83 -1.86
CA SER A 168 4.18 -12.04 -2.28
C SER A 168 5.61 -12.07 -1.74
N ASN A 169 6.28 -10.91 -1.73
CA ASN A 169 7.64 -10.78 -1.20
C ASN A 169 7.70 -10.78 0.33
N GLN A 170 6.66 -10.27 1.01
CA GLN A 170 6.62 -10.12 2.47
C GLN A 170 6.15 -11.38 3.22
N ARG A 171 5.93 -12.51 2.53
CA ARG A 171 5.43 -13.77 3.09
C ARG A 171 4.04 -13.65 3.76
N ASN A 172 3.27 -12.62 3.44
CA ASN A 172 1.91 -12.44 3.98
C ASN A 172 0.88 -13.15 3.07
N ILE A 173 0.83 -14.48 3.14
CA ILE A 173 0.04 -15.33 2.24
C ILE A 173 -1.45 -14.97 2.27
N ASN A 174 -2.01 -14.65 3.45
CA ASN A 174 -3.42 -14.32 3.57
C ASN A 174 -3.78 -13.02 2.84
N GLN A 175 -2.96 -11.98 2.97
CA GLN A 175 -3.15 -10.73 2.23
C GLN A 175 -2.94 -10.93 0.72
N SER A 176 -1.94 -11.71 0.32
CA SER A 176 -1.73 -12.08 -1.09
C SER A 176 -2.95 -12.78 -1.68
N ARG A 177 -3.58 -13.70 -0.95
CA ARG A 177 -4.81 -14.39 -1.42
C ARG A 177 -5.99 -13.44 -1.61
N ILE A 178 -6.20 -12.51 -0.68
CA ILE A 178 -7.25 -11.49 -0.80
C ILE A 178 -7.00 -10.64 -2.05
N LYS A 179 -5.78 -10.14 -2.23
CA LYS A 179 -5.44 -9.30 -3.38
C LYS A 179 -5.47 -10.05 -4.70
N ALA A 180 -5.09 -11.33 -4.73
CA ALA A 180 -5.24 -12.19 -5.91
C ALA A 180 -6.71 -12.34 -6.32
N ARG A 181 -7.64 -12.53 -5.38
CA ARG A 181 -9.08 -12.59 -5.67
C ARG A 181 -9.61 -11.28 -6.25
N GLU A 182 -9.17 -10.14 -5.72
CA GLU A 182 -9.54 -8.82 -6.24
C GLU A 182 -8.99 -8.58 -7.66
N CYS A 183 -7.74 -9.00 -7.91
CA CYS A 183 -7.12 -8.98 -9.24
C CYS A 183 -7.94 -9.81 -10.24
N GLU A 184 -8.25 -11.06 -9.90
CA GLU A 184 -9.02 -11.97 -10.75
C GLU A 184 -10.43 -11.43 -11.05
N LYS A 185 -11.10 -10.84 -10.05
CA LYS A 185 -12.41 -10.19 -10.22
C LYS A 185 -12.34 -9.04 -11.23
N ASN A 186 -11.39 -8.12 -11.07
CA ASN A 186 -11.24 -6.98 -11.99
C ASN A 186 -10.82 -7.43 -13.40
N TYR A 187 -9.93 -8.43 -13.49
CA TYR A 187 -9.50 -9.02 -14.74
C TYR A 187 -10.67 -9.62 -15.52
N LYS A 188 -11.53 -10.42 -14.87
CA LYS A 188 -12.71 -11.01 -15.53
C LYS A 188 -13.67 -9.95 -16.07
N ASN A 189 -13.96 -8.91 -15.28
CA ASN A 189 -14.80 -7.80 -15.73
C ASN A 189 -14.21 -7.10 -16.97
N LEU A 190 -12.91 -6.83 -16.96
CA LEU A 190 -12.21 -6.21 -18.09
C LEU A 190 -12.18 -7.12 -19.32
N LEU A 191 -12.00 -8.44 -19.13
CA LEU A 191 -12.03 -9.42 -20.20
C LEU A 191 -13.40 -9.49 -20.88
N GLU A 192 -14.49 -9.43 -20.11
CA GLU A 192 -15.85 -9.36 -20.64
C GLU A 192 -16.12 -8.07 -21.42
N ILE A 193 -15.61 -6.92 -20.93
CA ILE A 193 -15.69 -5.66 -21.69
C ILE A 193 -14.90 -5.78 -22.99
N SER A 194 -13.69 -6.31 -22.94
CA SER A 194 -12.80 -6.49 -24.10
C SER A 194 -13.40 -7.39 -25.18
N LYS A 195 -14.08 -8.47 -24.78
CA LYS A 195 -14.78 -9.37 -25.71
C LYS A 195 -15.95 -8.69 -26.41
N ARG A 196 -16.75 -7.91 -25.66
CA ARG A 196 -17.92 -7.19 -26.22
C ARG A 196 -17.51 -6.03 -27.12
N SER A 197 -16.46 -5.31 -26.75
CA SER A 197 -15.97 -4.18 -27.53
C SER A 197 -15.14 -4.61 -28.74
N SER A 198 -14.64 -5.84 -28.78
CA SER A 198 -13.64 -6.28 -29.76
C SER A 198 -12.39 -5.38 -29.80
N ASN A 199 -12.07 -4.71 -28.68
CA ASN A 199 -10.91 -3.83 -28.61
C ASN A 199 -9.61 -4.67 -28.51
N VAL A 200 -8.82 -4.65 -29.58
CA VAL A 200 -7.59 -5.46 -29.71
C VAL A 200 -6.52 -4.98 -28.72
N SER A 201 -6.40 -3.67 -28.52
CA SER A 201 -5.40 -3.09 -27.60
C SER A 201 -5.64 -3.53 -26.15
N LEU A 202 -6.87 -3.46 -25.67
CA LEU A 202 -7.28 -3.92 -24.34
C LEU A 202 -7.06 -5.44 -24.20
N THR A 203 -7.42 -6.21 -25.23
CA THR A 203 -7.21 -7.67 -25.23
C THR A 203 -5.73 -8.01 -25.05
N ASN A 204 -4.85 -7.33 -25.79
CA ASN A 204 -3.40 -7.55 -25.71
C ASN A 204 -2.82 -7.12 -24.36
N LEU A 205 -3.24 -5.96 -23.84
CA LEU A 205 -2.87 -5.50 -22.51
C LEU A 205 -3.24 -6.53 -21.43
N LEU A 206 -4.46 -7.08 -21.50
CA LEU A 206 -4.93 -8.09 -20.54
C LEU A 206 -4.19 -9.43 -20.66
N LYS A 207 -3.77 -9.83 -21.86
CA LYS A 207 -2.91 -11.01 -22.06
C LYS A 207 -1.54 -10.82 -21.42
N GLU A 208 -0.91 -9.66 -21.62
CA GLU A 208 0.38 -9.34 -21.00
C GLU A 208 0.27 -9.29 -19.47
N TYR A 209 -0.77 -8.63 -18.95
CA TYR A 209 -1.10 -8.65 -17.53
C TYR A 209 -1.24 -10.07 -16.99
N ARG A 210 -1.99 -10.95 -17.69
CA ARG A 210 -2.24 -12.33 -17.25
C ARG A 210 -0.94 -13.11 -17.10
N LYS A 211 -0.02 -12.96 -18.05
CA LYS A 211 1.31 -13.60 -17.98
C LYS A 211 2.07 -13.21 -16.71
N SER A 212 2.13 -11.91 -16.41
CA SER A 212 2.79 -11.41 -15.19
C SER A 212 2.06 -11.82 -13.91
N TYR A 213 0.73 -11.90 -13.94
CA TYR A 213 -0.08 -12.37 -12.83
C TYR A 213 0.17 -13.85 -12.51
N ASP A 214 0.15 -14.72 -13.52
CA ASP A 214 0.36 -16.16 -13.33
C ASP A 214 1.77 -16.44 -12.77
N GLN A 215 2.79 -15.66 -13.15
CA GLN A 215 4.13 -15.73 -12.55
C GLN A 215 4.10 -15.48 -11.04
N ILE A 216 3.49 -14.38 -10.59
CA ILE A 216 3.40 -14.04 -9.16
C ILE A 216 2.58 -15.09 -8.38
N ILE A 217 1.50 -15.60 -8.97
CA ILE A 217 0.68 -16.64 -8.33
C ILE A 217 1.48 -17.93 -8.13
N ASN A 218 2.32 -18.31 -9.09
CA ASN A 218 3.18 -19.48 -8.94
C ASN A 218 4.23 -19.26 -7.85
N GLU A 219 4.86 -18.07 -7.80
CA GLU A 219 5.79 -17.72 -6.70
C GLU A 219 5.11 -17.84 -5.32
N ILE A 220 3.87 -17.37 -5.19
CA ILE A 220 3.10 -17.47 -3.94
C ILE A 220 2.84 -18.94 -3.56
N LYS A 221 2.49 -19.79 -4.53
CA LYS A 221 2.28 -21.24 -4.29
C LYS A 221 3.56 -21.91 -3.84
N ASP A 222 4.68 -21.66 -4.51
CA ASP A 222 5.99 -22.21 -4.15
C ASP A 222 6.42 -21.76 -2.75
N HIS A 223 6.10 -20.52 -2.36
CA HIS A 223 6.32 -20.03 -1.00
C HIS A 223 5.42 -20.72 0.02
N GLU A 224 4.15 -20.95 -0.29
CA GLU A 224 3.21 -21.65 0.58
C GLU A 224 3.64 -23.12 0.81
N GLU A 225 4.08 -23.81 -0.23
CA GLU A 225 4.58 -25.19 -0.14
C GLU A 225 5.84 -25.27 0.73
N ARG A 226 6.80 -24.35 0.54
CA ARG A 226 8.00 -24.27 1.39
C ARG A 226 7.67 -24.02 2.86
N GLN A 227 6.67 -23.19 3.15
CA GLN A 227 6.23 -22.97 4.54
C GLN A 227 5.60 -24.21 5.14
N LYS A 228 4.76 -24.95 4.38
CA LYS A 228 4.18 -26.22 4.84
C LYS A 228 5.27 -27.25 5.14
N MET A 229 6.26 -27.40 4.27
CA MET A 229 7.39 -28.31 4.49
C MET A 229 8.20 -27.93 5.74
N THR A 230 8.44 -26.63 5.96
CA THR A 230 9.17 -26.14 7.14
C THR A 230 8.38 -26.41 8.42
N GLN A 231 7.06 -26.23 8.40
CA GLN A 231 6.18 -26.50 9.55
C GLN A 231 6.11 -28.00 9.89
N VAL A 232 6.09 -28.87 8.87
CA VAL A 232 6.16 -30.32 9.08
C VAL A 232 7.50 -30.72 9.71
N ALA A 233 8.60 -30.14 9.25
CA ALA A 233 9.92 -30.37 9.82
C ALA A 233 10.05 -29.86 11.27
N SER A 234 9.48 -28.69 11.58
CA SER A 234 9.50 -28.14 12.95
C SER A 234 8.66 -28.99 13.91
N THR A 235 7.48 -29.45 13.47
CA THR A 235 6.61 -30.31 14.28
C THR A 235 7.28 -31.67 14.58
N GLY A 236 8.02 -32.22 13.60
CA GLY A 236 8.83 -33.42 13.81
C GLY A 236 9.94 -33.21 14.85
N ASN A 237 10.59 -32.06 14.83
CA ASN A 237 11.61 -31.70 15.82
C ASN A 237 11.01 -31.42 17.21
N GLU A 238 9.85 -30.79 17.31
CA GLU A 238 9.17 -30.58 18.58
C GLU A 238 8.76 -31.91 19.22
N ALA A 239 8.18 -32.83 18.46
CA ALA A 239 7.89 -34.18 18.94
C ALA A 239 9.17 -34.92 19.39
N GLY A 240 10.26 -34.78 18.63
CA GLY A 240 11.57 -35.32 18.99
C GLY A 240 12.14 -34.71 20.28
N VAL A 241 12.05 -33.39 20.46
CA VAL A 241 12.49 -32.70 21.68
C VAL A 241 11.65 -33.12 22.88
N VAL A 242 10.34 -33.27 22.72
CA VAL A 242 9.45 -33.78 23.77
C VAL A 242 9.83 -35.22 24.15
N LEU A 243 10.02 -36.12 23.18
CA LEU A 243 10.43 -37.50 23.45
C LEU A 243 11.82 -37.59 24.10
N LEU A 244 12.78 -36.78 23.66
CA LEU A 244 14.11 -36.73 24.25
C LEU A 244 14.08 -36.21 25.69
N THR A 245 13.29 -35.17 25.97
CA THR A 245 13.13 -34.65 27.33
C THR A 245 12.47 -35.68 28.25
N PHE A 246 11.43 -36.38 27.81
CA PHE A 246 10.85 -37.50 28.56
C PHE A 246 11.85 -38.63 28.80
N SER A 247 12.62 -39.00 27.79
CA SER A 247 13.64 -40.06 27.90
C SER A 247 14.71 -39.69 28.94
N ILE A 248 15.20 -38.44 28.92
CA ILE A 248 16.16 -37.93 29.90
C ILE A 248 15.54 -37.95 31.31
N LEU A 249 14.28 -37.52 31.48
CA LEU A 249 13.59 -37.56 32.78
C LEU A 249 13.43 -38.98 33.32
N ILE A 250 13.11 -39.96 32.47
CA ILE A 250 13.01 -41.38 32.85
C ILE A 250 14.38 -41.90 33.28
N ILE A 251 15.44 -41.64 32.51
CA ILE A 251 16.81 -42.03 32.86
C ILE A 251 17.22 -41.39 34.20
N MET A 252 16.97 -40.10 34.39
CA MET A 252 17.23 -39.41 35.66
C MET A 252 16.44 -40.02 36.83
N PHE A 253 15.18 -40.41 36.62
CA PHE A 253 14.36 -41.04 37.65
C PHE A 253 14.89 -42.44 38.03
N ILE A 254 15.29 -43.24 37.03
CA ILE A 254 15.92 -44.56 37.25
C ILE A 254 17.23 -44.37 38.03
N LEU A 255 18.11 -43.47 37.59
CA LEU A 255 19.37 -43.16 38.27
C LEU A 255 19.13 -42.65 39.69
N PHE A 256 18.12 -41.81 39.90
CA PHE A 256 17.74 -41.34 41.24
C PHE A 256 17.23 -42.48 42.13
N LYS A 257 16.41 -43.39 41.60
CA LYS A 257 15.88 -44.55 42.32
C LYS A 257 16.98 -45.55 42.67
N VAL A 258 17.87 -45.86 41.72
CA VAL A 258 19.05 -46.72 41.93
C VAL A 258 20.01 -46.10 42.93
N LYS A 259 20.34 -44.81 42.77
CA LYS A 259 21.16 -44.05 43.72
C LYS A 259 20.51 -43.98 45.09
N ARG A 260 19.18 -43.87 45.21
CA ARG A 260 18.47 -43.91 46.50
C ARG A 260 18.56 -45.29 47.14
N LYS A 261 18.42 -46.38 46.37
CA LYS A 261 18.67 -47.76 46.84
C LYS A 261 20.12 -47.96 47.29
N PHE A 262 21.10 -47.43 46.56
CA PHE A 262 22.53 -47.49 46.92
C PHE A 262 22.90 -46.56 48.09
N ASN A 263 22.31 -45.37 48.18
CA ASN A 263 22.49 -44.45 49.33
C ASN A 263 21.85 -44.99 50.61
N PHE A 264 20.94 -45.97 50.53
CA PHE A 264 20.50 -46.71 51.72
C PHE A 264 21.61 -47.63 52.28
N TYR A 265 22.59 -48.02 51.46
CA TYR A 265 23.75 -48.83 51.87
C TYR A 265 24.98 -48.00 52.27
N THR A 266 24.98 -46.69 52.04
CA THR A 266 26.11 -45.83 52.42
C THR A 266 25.65 -44.81 53.47
N ARG A 267 26.03 -45.07 54.73
CA ARG A 267 25.71 -44.33 55.98
C ARG A 267 26.15 -42.84 56.00
N TYR A 268 26.45 -42.23 54.86
CA TYR A 268 26.99 -40.87 54.71
C TYR A 268 26.00 -39.83 54.12
N GLY A 269 24.71 -40.18 53.96
CA GLY A 269 23.68 -39.31 53.36
C GLY A 269 23.31 -38.02 54.13
N ILE A 270 23.82 -37.81 55.34
CA ILE A 270 23.43 -36.68 56.21
C ILE A 270 24.17 -35.36 55.84
N CYS A 271 25.34 -35.43 55.21
CA CYS A 271 26.12 -34.22 54.90
C CYS A 271 25.66 -33.46 53.64
N LEU A 272 25.00 -34.11 52.68
CA LEU A 272 24.62 -33.49 51.41
C LEU A 272 23.33 -32.64 51.48
N GLN A 273 22.48 -32.81 52.50
CA GLN A 273 21.24 -32.03 52.65
C GLN A 273 21.47 -30.56 53.08
N ARG A 274 22.66 -30.17 53.54
CA ARG A 274 22.92 -28.78 53.98
C ARG A 274 23.20 -27.79 52.85
N LYS A 275 23.71 -28.24 51.68
CA LYS A 275 24.09 -27.33 50.59
C LYS A 275 22.94 -26.68 49.78
N PRO A 276 21.81 -27.35 49.46
CA PRO A 276 20.75 -26.72 48.65
C PRO A 276 20.02 -25.57 49.36
N ARG A 277 20.05 -25.53 50.71
CA ARG A 277 19.40 -24.47 51.49
C ARG A 277 20.07 -23.11 51.31
N LYS A 278 21.40 -23.07 51.08
CA LYS A 278 22.13 -21.83 50.75
C LYS A 278 21.82 -21.35 49.33
N LEU A 279 21.76 -22.27 48.37
CA LEU A 279 21.46 -21.93 46.97
C LEU A 279 20.06 -21.33 46.82
N ARG A 280 19.06 -21.88 47.53
CA ARG A 280 17.68 -21.36 47.52
C ARG A 280 17.58 -19.92 48.02
N ARG A 281 18.39 -19.55 49.03
CA ARG A 281 18.47 -18.17 49.56
C ARG A 281 19.12 -17.20 48.57
N ILE A 282 20.12 -17.65 47.82
CA ILE A 282 20.78 -16.81 46.80
C ILE A 282 19.83 -16.54 45.63
N ILE A 283 19.10 -17.56 45.18
CA ILE A 283 18.13 -17.43 44.08
C ILE A 283 16.96 -16.53 44.47
N SER A 284 16.40 -16.68 45.68
CA SER A 284 15.31 -15.82 46.14
C SER A 284 15.74 -14.34 46.27
N LYS A 285 17.00 -14.08 46.67
CA LYS A 285 17.53 -12.73 46.76
C LYS A 285 17.65 -12.08 45.37
N LYS A 286 18.17 -12.83 44.38
CA LYS A 286 18.32 -12.34 43.00
C LYS A 286 16.98 -12.08 42.30
N TYR A 287 15.95 -12.86 42.61
CA TYR A 287 14.60 -12.67 42.08
C TYR A 287 13.95 -11.36 42.60
N ASN A 288 14.10 -11.07 43.89
CA ASN A 288 13.58 -9.83 44.48
C ASN A 288 14.30 -8.57 43.94
N GLU A 289 15.62 -8.64 43.71
CA GLU A 289 16.38 -7.54 43.10
C GLU A 289 15.91 -7.24 41.66
N HIS A 290 15.61 -8.29 40.87
CA HIS A 290 15.10 -8.13 39.51
C HIS A 290 13.67 -7.53 39.47
N LEU A 291 12.81 -7.91 40.42
CA LEU A 291 11.47 -7.33 40.55
C LEU A 291 11.55 -5.84 40.88
N ASN A 292 12.41 -5.44 41.83
CA ASN A 292 12.60 -4.03 42.18
C ASN A 292 13.15 -3.19 41.02
N LEU A 293 13.99 -3.78 40.17
CA LEU A 293 14.53 -3.10 38.98
C LEU A 293 13.43 -2.84 37.93
N MET A 294 12.57 -3.82 37.67
CA MET A 294 11.45 -3.66 36.72
C MET A 294 10.46 -2.58 37.18
N ASP A 295 10.12 -2.57 38.47
CA ASP A 295 9.20 -1.60 39.07
C ASP A 295 9.75 -0.15 38.97
N SER A 296 11.07 0.01 39.13
CA SER A 296 11.78 1.27 38.93
C SER A 296 11.72 1.79 37.49
N ILE A 297 11.86 0.90 36.51
CA ILE A 297 11.82 1.26 35.08
C ILE A 297 10.40 1.69 34.68
N GLU A 298 9.38 0.98 35.17
CA GLU A 298 7.98 1.28 34.87
C GLU A 298 7.55 2.64 35.44
N LYS A 299 7.96 2.95 36.68
CA LYS A 299 7.73 4.26 37.31
C LYS A 299 8.38 5.40 36.53
N THR A 300 9.62 5.23 36.08
CA THR A 300 10.36 6.25 35.31
C THR A 300 9.69 6.54 33.96
N ARG A 301 9.13 5.50 33.32
CA ARG A 301 8.45 5.65 32.02
C ARG A 301 7.16 6.46 32.17
N ASN A 302 6.36 6.21 33.20
CA ASN A 302 5.11 6.93 33.44
C ASN A 302 5.33 8.43 33.74
N ASP A 303 6.36 8.76 34.52
CA ASP A 303 6.70 10.17 34.82
C ASP A 303 7.16 10.95 33.57
N SER A 304 7.86 10.28 32.65
CA SER A 304 8.36 10.89 31.40
C SER A 304 7.24 11.21 30.41
N ILE A 305 6.19 10.40 30.38
CA ILE A 305 5.04 10.57 29.49
C ILE A 305 4.15 11.70 30.00
N TYR A 306 3.87 11.76 31.31
CA TYR A 306 3.00 12.80 31.89
C TYR A 306 3.59 14.21 31.79
N LYS A 307 4.92 14.37 31.88
CA LYS A 307 5.56 15.69 31.73
C LYS A 307 5.52 16.24 30.31
N LYS A 308 5.38 15.40 29.28
CA LYS A 308 5.46 15.84 27.87
C LYS A 308 4.14 16.42 27.33
N TYR A 309 3.01 16.24 28.02
CA TYR A 309 1.69 16.68 27.55
C TYR A 309 1.11 17.91 28.26
N LYS A 310 1.88 18.61 29.09
CA LYS A 310 1.41 19.86 29.71
C LYS A 310 1.64 21.06 28.78
N ILE A 311 0.84 21.15 27.71
CA ILE A 311 0.74 22.35 26.87
C ILE A 311 -0.23 23.29 27.59
N SER A 312 0.27 24.41 28.13
CA SER A 312 -0.57 25.47 28.68
C SER A 312 -1.11 26.34 27.55
N TYR A 313 -2.43 26.34 27.36
CA TYR A 313 -3.09 27.34 26.53
C TYR A 313 -3.16 28.65 27.33
N GLY A 314 -2.39 29.65 26.90
CA GLY A 314 -2.57 31.03 27.34
C GLY A 314 -3.82 31.59 26.68
N ILE A 315 -4.82 31.91 27.48
CA ILE A 315 -6.04 32.62 27.08
C ILE A 315 -5.75 34.09 27.39
N ASP A 316 -5.02 34.77 26.52
CA ASP A 316 -4.83 36.22 26.58
C ASP A 316 -4.64 36.69 25.13
N ASP A 317 -5.73 36.82 24.37
CA ASP A 317 -5.79 37.61 23.12
C ASP A 317 -7.26 37.72 22.61
N TYR A 318 -8.19 38.04 23.51
CA TYR A 318 -9.51 38.54 23.15
C TYR A 318 -9.81 39.79 23.98
N ALA A 319 -9.34 40.95 23.52
CA ALA A 319 -9.81 42.26 23.94
C ALA A 319 -9.85 43.19 22.72
#